data_AF-Q6B382-F1
#
_entry.id   AF-Q6B382-F1
#
_cell.length_a   1.000
_cell.length_b   1.000
_cell.length_c   1.000
_cell.angle_alpha   90.00
_cell.angle_beta   90.00
_cell.angle_gamma   90.00
#
_symmetry.space_group_name_H-M   'P 1'
#
loop_
_entity.id
_entity.type
_entity.pdbx_description
1 polymer ?
#
loop_
_entity_poly.entity_id
_entity_poly.type
_entity_poly.pdbx_seq_one_letter_code
_entity_poly.pdbx_strand_id
1 'polypeptide(L)'
;MPKLSKVQPFEHLLGTAHDSVIATLAKTTTEAVFEYRKKLNIPAYRPPIRYRLDAFAPLLGKMTDRTLANLAGTSQSAVYKRRQAQGIAAYMNPRSAFWESFDLLLGTMTDQALGDLAGVSKQAISARRKAKGIASFRIRHKKTTHLGP
;
A
#
# COMPACT_ATOMS: atom_id res chain seq x y z
N MET A 1 -4.74 34.46 45.42
CA MET A 1 -4.42 33.05 45.08
C MET A 1 -3.71 33.02 43.74
N PRO A 2 -2.58 32.31 43.57
CA PRO A 2 -1.96 32.20 42.25
C PRO A 2 -2.93 31.50 41.29
N LYS A 3 -3.09 32.04 40.08
CA LYS A 3 -3.88 31.37 39.03
C LYS A 3 -3.17 30.08 38.66
N LEU A 4 -3.81 28.95 38.95
CA LEU A 4 -3.35 27.64 38.48
C LEU A 4 -3.31 27.65 36.95
N SER A 5 -2.28 27.05 36.37
CA SER A 5 -2.16 26.95 34.91
C SER A 5 -3.32 26.13 34.36
N LYS A 6 -3.85 26.53 33.19
CA LYS A 6 -4.84 25.72 32.46
C LYS A 6 -4.31 24.33 32.09
N VAL A 7 -2.98 24.18 32.00
CA VAL A 7 -2.30 22.93 31.65
C VAL A 7 -2.19 21.99 32.86
N GLN A 8 -2.21 22.51 34.08
CA GLN A 8 -1.93 21.74 35.30
C GLN A 8 -2.82 20.50 35.49
N PRO A 9 -4.15 20.54 35.23
CA PRO A 9 -4.99 19.34 35.32
C PRO A 9 -4.60 18.21 34.33
N PHE A 10 -3.84 18.55 33.28
CA PHE A 10 -3.41 17.66 32.20
C PHE A 10 -1.91 17.33 32.26
N GLU A 11 -1.24 17.59 33.38
CA GLU A 11 0.19 17.28 33.56
C GLU A 11 0.55 15.82 33.24
N HIS A 12 -0.35 14.88 33.56
CA HIS A 12 -0.19 13.46 33.27
C HIS A 12 -0.11 13.12 31.76
N LEU A 13 -0.48 14.05 30.88
CA LEU A 13 -0.39 13.90 29.42
C LEU A 13 0.91 14.47 28.83
N LEU A 14 1.65 15.28 29.60
CA LEU A 14 2.89 15.89 29.13
C LEU A 14 3.94 14.80 28.84
N GLY A 15 4.50 14.83 27.63
CA GLY A 15 5.49 13.83 27.19
C GLY A 15 4.90 12.48 26.77
N THR A 16 3.59 12.26 26.93
CA THR A 16 2.87 11.04 26.50
C THR A 16 1.88 11.29 25.36
N ALA A 17 1.51 12.55 25.13
CA ALA A 17 0.70 13.00 24.00
C ALA A 17 1.32 14.23 23.32
N HIS A 18 0.89 14.53 22.10
CA HIS A 18 1.30 15.76 21.41
C HIS A 18 0.79 16.99 22.16
N ASP A 19 1.65 18.01 22.31
CA ASP A 19 1.32 19.29 22.96
C ASP A 19 0.04 19.93 22.38
N SER A 20 -0.25 19.72 21.09
CA SER A 20 -1.47 20.18 20.43
C SER A 20 -2.75 19.53 20.98
N VAL A 21 -2.72 18.23 21.28
CA VAL A 21 -3.86 17.51 21.85
C VAL A 21 -4.15 18.03 23.26
N ILE A 22 -3.10 18.23 24.04
CA ILE A 22 -3.19 18.77 25.41
C ILE A 22 -3.72 20.21 25.37
N ALA A 23 -3.28 21.02 24.40
CA ALA A 23 -3.76 22.39 24.23
C ALA A 23 -5.27 22.45 23.94
N THR A 24 -5.77 21.54 23.09
CA THR A 24 -7.21 21.40 22.83
C THR A 24 -7.98 21.03 24.11
N LEU A 25 -7.51 20.04 24.87
CA LEU A 25 -8.15 19.61 26.12
C LEU A 25 -8.15 20.71 27.20
N ALA A 26 -7.02 21.40 27.35
CA ALA A 26 -6.82 22.48 28.31
C ALA A 26 -7.43 23.83 27.87
N LYS A 27 -8.02 23.90 26.66
CA LYS A 27 -8.55 25.13 26.05
C LYS A 27 -7.53 26.28 26.12
N THR A 28 -6.32 26.00 25.63
CA THR A 28 -5.18 26.92 25.59
C THR A 28 -4.38 26.75 24.29
N THR A 29 -3.21 27.37 24.19
CA THR A 29 -2.34 27.30 22.99
C THR A 29 -1.30 26.19 23.13
N THR A 30 -0.85 25.64 22.00
CA THR A 30 0.26 24.68 21.96
C THR A 30 1.53 25.27 22.58
N GLU A 31 1.78 26.56 22.39
CA GLU A 31 2.92 27.28 22.97
C GLU A 31 2.87 27.31 24.51
N ALA A 32 1.69 27.53 25.09
CA ALA A 32 1.51 27.50 26.54
C ALA A 32 1.79 26.11 27.12
N VAL A 33 1.38 25.04 26.42
CA VAL A 33 1.71 23.66 26.81
C VAL A 33 3.21 23.39 26.65
N PHE A 34 3.83 23.84 25.57
CA PHE A 34 5.27 23.72 25.32
C PHE A 34 6.10 24.35 26.44
N GLU A 35 5.81 25.61 26.80
CA GLU A 35 6.52 26.32 27.88
C GLU A 35 6.28 25.66 29.24
N TYR A 36 5.05 25.23 29.51
CA TYR A 36 4.74 24.50 30.73
C TYR A 36 5.51 23.19 30.82
N ARG A 37 5.55 22.42 29.74
CA ARG A 37 6.32 21.17 29.60
C ARG A 37 7.82 21.41 29.83
N LYS A 38 8.37 22.47 29.23
CA LYS A 38 9.79 22.86 29.42
C LYS A 38 10.09 23.27 30.85
N LYS A 39 9.22 24.03 31.50
CA LYS A 39 9.38 24.45 32.90
C LYS A 39 9.49 23.23 33.84
N LEU A 40 8.80 22.15 33.51
CA LEU A 40 8.86 20.87 34.24
C LEU A 40 9.97 19.92 33.76
N ASN A 41 10.81 20.34 32.80
CA ASN A 41 11.86 19.51 32.18
C ASN A 41 11.35 18.21 31.54
N ILE A 42 10.11 18.19 31.05
CA ILE A 42 9.52 17.02 30.41
C ILE A 42 9.88 17.04 28.90
N PRO A 43 10.44 15.96 28.32
CA PRO A 43 10.68 15.89 26.88
C PRO A 43 9.38 15.92 26.05
N ALA A 44 9.44 16.44 24.83
CA ALA A 44 8.30 16.39 23.91
C ALA A 44 7.93 14.95 23.57
N TYR A 45 6.63 14.66 23.44
CA TYR A 45 6.18 13.35 23.00
C TYR A 45 6.73 13.03 21.61
N ARG A 46 7.49 11.94 21.51
CA ARG A 46 7.97 11.37 20.25
C ARG A 46 7.41 9.97 20.10
N PRO A 47 6.26 9.78 19.41
CA PRO A 47 5.71 8.45 19.21
C PRO A 47 6.75 7.57 18.51
N PRO A 48 7.04 6.38 19.04
CA PRO A 48 7.77 5.35 18.31
C PRO A 48 7.22 5.17 16.89
N ILE A 49 8.12 5.09 15.89
CA ILE A 49 7.77 4.96 14.47
C ILE A 49 6.75 3.84 14.22
N ARG A 50 6.77 2.78 15.03
CA ARG A 50 5.79 1.67 14.99
C ARG A 50 4.32 2.13 15.09
N TYR A 51 4.01 3.20 15.82
CA TYR A 51 2.64 3.71 15.96
C TYR A 51 2.12 4.40 14.69
N ARG A 52 3.00 4.86 13.79
CA ARG A 52 2.57 5.36 12.47
C ARG A 52 1.94 4.26 11.62
N LEU A 53 2.34 3.00 11.82
CA LEU A 53 1.78 1.87 11.09
C LEU A 53 0.39 1.46 11.55
N ASP A 54 -0.07 1.91 12.73
CA ASP A 54 -1.39 1.52 13.24
C ASP A 54 -2.52 2.09 12.39
N ALA A 55 -2.37 3.33 11.90
CA ALA A 55 -3.29 3.94 10.94
C ALA A 55 -3.36 3.18 9.60
N PHE A 56 -2.35 2.38 9.28
CA PHE A 56 -2.23 1.64 8.03
C PHE A 56 -2.33 0.12 8.21
N ALA A 57 -2.71 -0.35 9.41
CA ALA A 57 -2.88 -1.77 9.68
C ALA A 57 -3.79 -2.50 8.68
N PRO A 58 -4.92 -1.92 8.20
CA PRO A 58 -5.77 -2.56 7.21
C PRO A 58 -5.11 -2.84 5.84
N LEU A 59 -3.99 -2.16 5.53
CA LEU A 59 -3.28 -2.29 4.26
C LEU A 59 -2.14 -3.31 4.30
N LEU A 60 -1.80 -3.85 5.48
CA LEU A 60 -0.79 -4.90 5.62
C LEU A 60 -1.21 -6.14 4.79
N GLY A 61 -0.29 -6.63 3.95
CA GLY A 61 -0.56 -7.78 3.07
C GLY A 61 -1.48 -7.50 1.88
N LYS A 62 -2.00 -6.27 1.72
CA LYS A 62 -2.81 -5.84 0.56
C LYS A 62 -2.01 -5.10 -0.52
N MET A 63 -0.80 -4.67 -0.17
CA MET A 63 0.17 -4.07 -1.07
C MET A 63 1.58 -4.41 -0.59
N THR A 64 2.59 -4.13 -1.42
CA THR A 64 3.98 -4.44 -1.04
C THR A 64 4.41 -3.67 0.22
N ASP A 65 5.26 -4.29 1.03
CA ASP A 65 5.81 -3.67 2.24
C ASP A 65 6.53 -2.34 1.91
N ARG A 66 7.11 -2.22 0.71
CA ARG A 66 7.76 -0.99 0.22
C ARG A 66 6.75 0.12 -0.05
N THR A 67 5.67 -0.18 -0.76
CA THR A 67 4.61 0.80 -1.04
C THR A 67 4.00 1.32 0.25
N LEU A 68 3.71 0.41 1.19
CA LEU A 68 3.14 0.75 2.48
C LEU A 68 4.09 1.59 3.34
N ALA A 69 5.39 1.29 3.31
CA ALA A 69 6.40 2.07 4.03
C ALA A 69 6.47 3.52 3.57
N ASN A 70 6.42 3.75 2.26
CA ASN A 70 6.39 5.10 1.68
C ASN A 70 5.13 5.85 2.11
N LEU A 71 3.97 5.20 2.07
CA LEU A 71 2.69 5.80 2.47
C LEU A 71 2.67 6.15 3.97
N ALA A 72 3.21 5.28 4.81
CA ALA A 72 3.24 5.45 6.27
C ALA A 72 4.43 6.31 6.77
N GLY A 73 5.29 6.82 5.88
CA GLY A 73 6.47 7.60 6.26
C GLY A 73 7.42 6.85 7.20
N THR A 74 7.69 5.58 6.89
CA THR A 74 8.49 4.65 7.71
C THR A 74 9.39 3.78 6.84
N SER A 75 10.12 2.84 7.46
CA SER A 75 10.98 1.89 6.75
C SER A 75 10.25 0.61 6.36
N GLN A 76 10.68 0.00 5.25
CA GLN A 76 10.19 -1.31 4.79
C GLN A 76 10.37 -2.39 5.88
N SER A 77 11.48 -2.37 6.62
CA SER A 77 11.75 -3.30 7.71
C SER A 77 10.77 -3.15 8.89
N ALA A 78 10.29 -1.94 9.15
CA ALA A 78 9.26 -1.71 10.18
C ALA A 78 7.91 -2.31 9.76
N VAL A 79 7.51 -2.14 8.49
CA VAL A 79 6.31 -2.77 7.91
C VAL A 79 6.42 -4.30 7.98
N TYR A 80 7.55 -4.86 7.55
CA TYR A 80 7.82 -6.29 7.61
C TYR A 80 7.64 -6.85 9.03
N LYS A 81 8.27 -6.22 10.03
CA LYS A 81 8.16 -6.65 11.44
C LYS A 81 6.72 -6.57 11.94
N ARG A 82 5.99 -5.49 11.60
CA ARG A 82 4.58 -5.33 11.99
C ARG A 82 3.70 -6.41 11.36
N ARG A 83 3.91 -6.70 10.07
CA ARG A 83 3.22 -7.74 9.31
C ARG A 83 3.45 -9.12 9.93
N GLN A 84 4.71 -9.47 10.22
CA GLN A 84 5.09 -10.73 10.85
C GLN A 84 4.51 -10.88 12.27
N ALA A 85 4.55 -9.82 13.08
CA ALA A 85 3.98 -9.83 14.43
C ALA A 85 2.45 -10.05 14.45
N GLN A 86 1.77 -9.81 13.32
CA GLN A 86 0.33 -10.06 13.15
C GLN A 86 0.03 -11.33 12.34
N GLY A 87 1.05 -12.12 11.98
CA GLY A 87 0.88 -13.34 11.17
C GLY A 87 0.37 -13.09 9.74
N ILE A 88 0.53 -11.88 9.21
CA ILE A 88 0.02 -11.52 7.89
C ILE A 88 1.01 -11.95 6.80
N ALA A 89 0.53 -12.64 5.77
CA ALA A 89 1.35 -13.02 4.62
C ALA A 89 1.80 -11.79 3.82
N ALA A 90 2.97 -11.88 3.18
CA ALA A 90 3.45 -10.83 2.29
C ALA A 90 2.48 -10.67 1.10
N TYR A 91 2.28 -9.43 0.64
CA TYR A 91 1.51 -9.21 -0.57
C TYR A 91 2.22 -9.84 -1.77
N MET A 92 1.57 -10.83 -2.38
CA MET A 92 2.00 -11.38 -3.65
C MET A 92 1.36 -10.56 -4.77
N ASN A 93 2.21 -9.93 -5.59
CA ASN A 93 1.75 -9.16 -6.73
C ASN A 93 0.94 -10.07 -7.66
N PRO A 94 -0.29 -9.69 -8.06
CA PRO A 94 -1.19 -10.46 -8.91
C PRO A 94 -0.71 -10.57 -10.36
N ARG A 95 0.60 -10.52 -10.65
CA ARG A 95 1.08 -10.96 -11.97
C ARG A 95 0.64 -12.39 -12.25
N SER A 96 0.54 -13.25 -11.22
CA SER A 96 -0.07 -14.59 -11.34
C SER A 96 -1.58 -14.51 -11.64
N ALA A 97 -2.34 -13.83 -10.78
CA ALA A 97 -3.80 -13.72 -10.90
C ALA A 97 -4.25 -13.00 -12.18
N PHE A 98 -3.47 -12.02 -12.65
CA PHE A 98 -3.66 -11.36 -13.94
C PHE A 98 -3.59 -12.39 -15.06
N TRP A 99 -2.53 -13.20 -15.09
CA TRP A 99 -2.37 -14.20 -16.14
C TRP A 99 -3.35 -15.36 -16.03
N GLU A 100 -3.76 -15.77 -14.83
CA GLU A 100 -4.75 -16.86 -14.65
C GLU A 100 -6.05 -16.60 -15.43
N SER A 101 -6.54 -15.36 -15.43
CA SER A 101 -7.75 -14.96 -16.17
C SER A 101 -7.59 -15.01 -17.69
N PHE A 102 -6.37 -14.86 -18.21
CA PHE A 102 -6.09 -14.84 -19.66
C PHE A 102 -5.44 -16.13 -20.18
N ASP A 103 -4.95 -17.00 -19.30
CA ASP A 103 -4.28 -18.24 -19.67
C ASP A 103 -5.22 -19.19 -20.43
N LEU A 104 -6.53 -19.17 -20.13
CA LEU A 104 -7.57 -19.94 -20.84
C LEU A 104 -7.79 -19.48 -22.30
N LEU A 105 -7.38 -18.24 -22.63
CA LEU A 105 -7.56 -17.65 -23.96
C LEU A 105 -6.30 -17.78 -24.84
N LEU A 106 -5.20 -18.30 -24.30
CA LEU A 106 -3.99 -18.53 -25.06
C LEU A 106 -4.25 -19.56 -26.16
N GLY A 107 -3.91 -19.22 -27.41
CA GLY A 107 -4.06 -20.12 -28.56
C GLY A 107 -5.50 -20.25 -29.09
N THR A 108 -6.50 -19.66 -28.43
CA THR A 108 -7.90 -19.59 -28.92
C THR A 108 -8.15 -18.38 -29.82
N MET A 109 -7.31 -17.35 -29.69
CA MET A 109 -7.30 -16.15 -30.52
C MET A 109 -5.85 -15.69 -30.78
N THR A 110 -5.67 -14.70 -31.65
CA THR A 110 -4.33 -14.18 -31.97
C THR A 110 -3.68 -13.55 -30.73
N ASP A 111 -2.36 -13.66 -30.61
CA ASP A 111 -1.60 -13.02 -29.52
C ASP A 111 -1.83 -11.49 -29.49
N GLN A 112 -2.14 -10.88 -30.64
CA GLN A 112 -2.49 -9.46 -30.73
C GLN A 112 -3.86 -9.16 -30.11
N ALA A 113 -4.92 -9.88 -30.52
CA ALA A 113 -6.26 -9.66 -29.98
C ALA A 113 -6.35 -9.91 -28.48
N LEU A 114 -5.64 -10.94 -27.99
CA LEU A 114 -5.55 -11.19 -26.55
C LEU A 114 -4.74 -10.11 -25.82
N GLY A 115 -3.72 -9.54 -26.47
CA GLY A 115 -2.95 -8.41 -25.93
C GLY A 115 -3.83 -7.16 -25.77
N ASP A 116 -4.61 -6.85 -26.80
CA ASP A 116 -5.57 -5.75 -26.78
C ASP A 116 -6.64 -5.95 -25.69
N LEU A 117 -7.14 -7.18 -25.51
CA LEU A 117 -8.09 -7.55 -24.47
C LEU A 117 -7.51 -7.46 -23.05
N ALA A 118 -6.27 -7.90 -22.87
CA ALA A 118 -5.59 -7.95 -21.57
C ALA A 118 -4.87 -6.64 -21.21
N GLY A 119 -4.82 -5.66 -22.12
CA GLY A 119 -4.10 -4.39 -21.91
C GLY A 119 -2.58 -4.56 -21.83
N VAL A 120 -2.02 -5.56 -22.51
CA VAL A 120 -0.57 -5.85 -22.54
C VAL A 120 -0.08 -6.06 -23.96
N SER A 121 1.23 -5.97 -24.17
CA SER A 121 1.80 -6.13 -25.51
C SER A 121 1.61 -7.56 -26.04
N LYS A 122 1.49 -7.70 -27.38
CA LYS A 122 1.46 -9.02 -28.04
C LYS A 122 2.68 -9.88 -27.67
N GLN A 123 3.83 -9.25 -27.41
CA GLN A 123 5.06 -9.94 -27.04
C GLN A 123 4.94 -10.57 -25.65
N ALA A 124 4.27 -9.89 -24.71
CA ALA A 124 3.98 -10.45 -23.38
C ALA A 124 3.06 -11.68 -23.47
N ILE A 125 2.01 -11.62 -24.29
CA ILE A 125 1.14 -12.76 -24.58
C ILE A 125 1.93 -13.90 -25.24
N SER A 126 2.76 -13.60 -26.25
CA SER A 126 3.52 -14.63 -26.96
C SER A 126 4.55 -15.32 -26.06
N ALA A 127 5.21 -14.57 -25.18
CA ALA A 127 6.11 -15.12 -24.18
C ALA A 127 5.37 -16.02 -23.19
N ARG A 128 4.19 -15.58 -22.69
CA ARG A 128 3.34 -16.36 -21.78
C ARG A 128 2.85 -17.66 -22.45
N ARG A 129 2.35 -17.57 -23.68
CA ARG A 129 1.90 -18.70 -24.50
C ARG A 129 3.01 -19.74 -24.67
N LYS A 130 4.22 -19.30 -25.07
CA LYS A 130 5.40 -20.17 -25.25
C LYS A 130 5.82 -20.83 -23.94
N ALA A 131 5.84 -20.09 -22.84
CA ALA A 131 6.16 -20.63 -21.52
C ALA A 131 5.20 -21.73 -21.07
N LYS A 132 3.94 -21.71 -21.55
CA LYS A 132 2.94 -22.75 -21.32
C LYS A 132 2.88 -23.84 -22.39
N GLY A 133 3.76 -23.81 -23.39
CA GLY A 133 3.79 -24.80 -24.48
C GLY A 133 2.56 -24.75 -25.42
N ILE A 134 1.78 -23.67 -25.40
CA ILE A 134 0.55 -23.55 -26.19
C ILE A 134 0.91 -23.09 -27.62
N ALA A 135 0.32 -23.68 -28.65
CA ALA A 135 0.57 -23.27 -30.05
C ALA A 135 -0.12 -21.92 -30.38
N SER A 136 0.44 -21.17 -31.33
CA SER A 136 -0.18 -19.91 -31.79
C SER A 136 -1.48 -20.19 -32.54
N PHE A 137 -2.48 -19.35 -32.35
CA PHE A 137 -3.73 -19.42 -33.10
C PHE A 137 -3.48 -19.24 -34.61
N ARG A 138 -4.02 -20.15 -35.43
CA ARG A 138 -3.92 -20.11 -36.90
C ARG A 138 -5.29 -19.90 -37.51
N ILE A 139 -5.51 -18.76 -38.15
CA ILE A 139 -6.70 -18.54 -38.99
C ILE A 139 -6.47 -19.21 -40.34
N ARG A 140 -7.26 -20.24 -40.66
CA ARG A 140 -7.32 -20.77 -42.03
C ARG A 140 -8.23 -19.87 -42.87
N HIS A 141 -7.65 -19.09 -43.77
CA HIS A 141 -8.44 -18.42 -44.81
C HIS A 141 -8.97 -19.48 -45.79
N LYS A 142 -10.28 -19.51 -46.03
CA LYS A 142 -10.84 -20.28 -47.15
C LYS A 142 -10.39 -19.59 -48.44
N LYS A 143 -9.68 -20.31 -49.31
CA LYS A 143 -9.37 -19.82 -50.66
C LYS A 143 -10.69 -19.66 -51.41
N THR A 144 -11.06 -18.43 -51.78
CA THR A 144 -12.13 -18.18 -52.74
C THR A 144 -11.62 -18.58 -54.13
N THR A 145 -12.05 -19.73 -54.63
CA THR A 145 -11.90 -20.09 -56.03
C THR A 145 -12.76 -19.17 -56.88
N HIS A 146 -12.17 -18.28 -57.65
CA HIS A 146 -12.88 -17.56 -58.71
C HIS A 146 -13.20 -18.55 -59.84
N LEU A 147 -14.47 -18.88 -60.01
CA LEU A 147 -15.02 -19.38 -61.28
C LEU A 147 -15.31 -18.15 -62.13
N GLY A 148 -14.45 -17.88 -63.10
CA GLY A 148 -14.73 -16.91 -64.16
C GLY A 148 -15.72 -17.50 -65.17
N PRO A 149 -16.45 -16.66 -65.92
CA PRO A 149 -17.21 -17.10 -67.09
C PRO A 149 -16.28 -17.56 -68.23
#